data_AF-A0A2V8XDU7-F1
#
_entry.id   AF-A0A2V8XDU7-F1
#
_cell.length_a   1.000
_cell.length_b   1.000
_cell.length_c   1.000
_cell.angle_alpha   90.00
_cell.angle_beta   90.00
_cell.angle_gamma   90.00
#
_symmetry.space_group_name_H-M   'P 1'
#
loop_
_entity.id
_entity.type
_entity.pdbx_description
1 polymer ?
#
loop_
_entity_poly.entity_id
_entity_poly.type
_entity_poly.pdbx_seq_one_letter_code
_entity_poly.pdbx_strand_id
1 'polypeptide(L)' 'MTYRTEFTLCTAWFLLCCPSRAAGDKLQITSTPAGATVELDGVAAGVTPLEKDFPGGYFHKTRTISG' A
#
# COMPACT_ATOMS: atom_id res chain seq x y z
N MET A 1 -36.07 26.72 14.61
CA MET A 1 -35.58 25.35 14.83
C MET A 1 -35.25 24.71 13.48
N THR A 2 -34.16 25.14 12.82
CA THR A 2 -33.91 24.78 11.41
C THR A 2 -32.46 24.32 11.14
N TYR A 3 -31.53 24.56 12.08
CA TYR A 3 -30.09 24.23 11.90
C TYR A 3 -29.74 22.75 12.17
N ARG A 4 -30.59 22.01 12.90
CA ARG A 4 -30.30 20.62 13.34
C ARG A 4 -30.24 19.61 12.19
N THR A 5 -30.93 19.87 11.09
CA THR A 5 -31.03 18.97 9.93
C THR A 5 -29.88 19.13 8.95
N GLU A 6 -29.36 20.35 8.78
CA GLU A 6 -28.27 20.63 7.83
C GLU A 6 -26.93 20.04 8.31
N PHE A 7 -26.70 20.02 9.63
CA PHE A 7 -25.49 19.46 10.22
C PHE A 7 -25.40 17.93 10.06
N THR A 8 -26.56 17.24 10.08
CA THR A 8 -26.65 15.78 9.96
C THR A 8 -26.40 15.30 8.52
N LEU A 9 -26.86 16.08 7.53
CA LEU A 9 -26.63 15.80 6.11
C LEU A 9 -25.14 16.00 5.72
N CYS A 10 -24.50 17.05 6.23
CA CYS A 10 -23.06 17.27 6.04
C CYS A 10 -22.21 16.11 6.57
N THR A 11 -22.54 15.59 7.77
CA THR A 11 -21.81 14.43 8.35
C THR A 11 -22.03 13.13 7.59
N ALA A 12 -23.24 12.90 7.06
CA ALA A 12 -23.56 11.71 6.29
C ALA A 12 -22.83 11.69 4.93
N TRP A 13 -22.71 12.84 4.26
CA TRP A 13 -21.93 12.96 3.03
C TRP A 13 -20.42 12.87 3.26
N PHE A 14 -19.92 13.33 4.40
CA PHE A 14 -18.49 13.24 4.72
C PHE A 14 -18.02 11.80 4.95
N LEU A 15 -18.88 10.93 5.49
CA LEU A 15 -18.57 9.52 5.71
C LEU A 15 -18.68 8.65 4.44
N LEU A 16 -19.54 9.02 3.50
CA LEU A 16 -19.73 8.29 2.23
C LEU A 16 -18.64 8.58 1.18
N CYS A 17 -17.90 9.68 1.33
CA CYS A 17 -16.87 10.10 0.37
C CYS A 17 -15.44 9.74 0.81
N CYS A 18 -15.26 8.77 1.71
CA CYS A 18 -13.92 8.23 1.96
C CYS A 18 -13.72 6.97 1.12
N PRO A 19 -13.35 7.07 -0.17
CA PRO A 19 -12.62 6.00 -0.79
C PRO A 19 -11.22 6.05 -0.18
N SER A 20 -11.07 5.59 1.08
CA SER A 20 -9.80 5.03 1.51
C SER A 20 -9.65 3.66 0.85
N ARG A 21 -9.73 3.68 -0.48
CA ARG A 21 -9.32 2.60 -1.36
C ARG A 21 -7.80 2.68 -1.29
N ALA A 22 -7.24 2.24 -0.16
CA ALA A 22 -5.85 1.87 -0.04
C ALA A 22 -5.66 0.71 -1.01
N ALA A 23 -5.54 1.04 -2.30
CA ALA A 23 -5.18 0.10 -3.33
C ALA A 23 -3.79 -0.40 -2.91
N GLY A 24 -3.71 -1.65 -2.47
CA GLY A 24 -2.44 -2.22 -2.10
C GLY A 24 -1.50 -2.19 -3.30
N ASP A 25 -0.26 -1.78 -3.06
CA ASP A 25 0.79 -1.84 -4.06
C ASP A 25 1.44 -3.22 -4.03
N LYS A 26 1.75 -3.79 -5.19
CA LYS A 26 2.45 -5.07 -5.31
C LYS A 26 3.95 -4.86 -5.46
N LEU A 27 4.72 -5.48 -4.55
CA LEU A 27 6.17 -5.53 -4.65
C LEU A 27 6.60 -6.87 -5.24
N GLN A 28 7.33 -6.84 -6.35
CA GLN A 28 7.92 -8.02 -6.98
C GLN A 28 9.44 -7.90 -6.98
N ILE A 29 10.13 -8.89 -6.40
CA ILE A 29 11.59 -8.94 -6.31
C ILE A 29 12.08 -10.20 -7.03
N THR A 30 12.84 -10.03 -8.10
CA THR A 30 13.46 -11.11 -8.88
C THR A 30 14.98 -10.97 -8.83
N SER A 31 15.71 -12.08 -8.84
CA SER A 31 17.17 -12.08 -8.90
C SER A 31 17.68 -13.19 -9.81
N THR A 32 18.88 -12.99 -10.34
CA THR A 32 19.62 -14.00 -11.11
C THR A 32 21.00 -14.14 -10.46
N PRO A 33 21.33 -15.24 -9.78
CA PRO A 33 20.56 -16.48 -9.67
C PRO A 33 19.32 -16.37 -8.76
N ALA A 34 18.33 -17.24 -9.00
CA ALA A 34 17.17 -17.40 -8.12
C ALA A 34 17.59 -18.01 -6.77
N GLY A 35 16.81 -17.75 -5.71
CA GLY A 35 17.08 -18.27 -4.37
C GLY A 35 17.94 -17.36 -3.48
N ALA A 36 18.12 -16.10 -3.87
CA ALA A 36 18.80 -15.11 -3.02
C ALA A 36 17.88 -14.71 -1.85
N THR A 37 18.43 -14.61 -0.63
CA THR A 37 17.71 -14.14 0.55
C THR A 37 17.37 -12.65 0.40
N VAL A 38 16.10 -12.32 0.58
CA VAL A 38 15.60 -10.94 0.56
C VAL A 38 15.40 -10.48 2.00
N GLU A 39 16.03 -9.35 2.34
CA GLU A 39 15.86 -8.68 3.63
C GLU A 39 15.23 -7.30 3.40
N LEU A 40 14.17 -6.99 4.13
CA LEU A 40 13.50 -5.69 4.12
C LEU A 40 13.70 -5.06 5.50
N ASP A 41 14.35 -3.89 5.55
CA ASP A 41 14.68 -3.19 6.80
C ASP A 41 15.43 -4.06 7.83
N GLY A 42 16.27 -4.97 7.35
CA GLY A 42 17.03 -5.91 8.19
C GLY A 42 16.22 -7.10 8.71
N VAL A 43 14.98 -7.30 8.22
CA VAL A 43 14.14 -8.46 8.52
C VAL A 43 14.08 -9.38 7.31
N ALA A 44 14.36 -10.67 7.50
CA ALA A 44 14.25 -11.68 6.45
C ALA A 44 12.81 -11.74 5.90
N ALA A 45 12.63 -11.30 4.66
CA ALA A 45 11.35 -11.23 3.97
C ALA A 45 11.06 -12.47 3.12
N GLY A 46 12.10 -13.23 2.73
CA GLY A 46 11.97 -14.49 2.01
C GLY A 46 13.14 -14.75 1.06
N VAL A 47 12.89 -15.49 -0.01
CA VAL A 47 13.86 -15.75 -1.08
C VAL A 47 13.30 -15.27 -2.42
N THR A 48 14.17 -14.89 -3.35
CA THR A 48 13.76 -14.54 -4.71
C THR A 48 13.35 -15.79 -5.51
N PRO A 49 12.28 -15.73 -6.33
CA PRO A 49 11.37 -14.60 -6.55
C PRO A 49 10.40 -14.38 -5.37
N LEU A 50 10.24 -13.13 -4.91
CA LEU A 50 9.32 -12.75 -3.84
C LEU A 50 8.23 -11.83 -4.40
N GLU A 51 6.95 -12.16 -4.15
CA GLU A 51 5.81 -11.27 -4.37
C GLU A 51 5.16 -10.96 -3.02
N LYS A 52 4.91 -9.68 -2.73
CA LYS A 52 4.25 -9.26 -1.49
C LYS A 52 3.36 -8.04 -1.69
N ASP A 53 2.15 -8.10 -1.15
CA ASP A 53 1.22 -6.98 -1.12
C ASP A 53 1.53 -6.05 0.06
N PHE A 54 1.53 -4.75 -0.21
CA PHE A 54 1.67 -3.71 0.82
C PHE A 54 0.45 -2.78 0.79
N PRO A 55 -0.03 -2.30 1.94
CA PRO A 55 -1.04 -1.26 1.98
C PRO A 55 -0.53 -0.04 1.19
N GLY A 56 -1.34 0.51 0.29
CA GLY A 56 -0.88 1.51 -0.67
C GLY A 56 -0.21 2.73 -0.04
N GLY A 57 0.77 3.30 -0.74
CA GLY A 57 1.44 4.55 -0.35
C GLY A 57 2.88 4.43 0.13
N TYR A 58 3.46 3.22 0.17
CA TYR A 58 4.89 3.04 0.49
C TYR A 58 5.80 3.17 -0.73
N PHE A 59 5.28 2.91 -1.94
CA PHE A 59 6.10 2.89 -3.16
C PHE A 59 5.76 4.09 -4.04
N HIS A 60 6.59 5.13 -3.95
CA HIS A 60 6.43 6.30 -4.82
C HIS A 60 7.15 6.18 -6.17
N LYS A 61 8.12 5.27 -6.30
CA LYS A 61 8.90 5.02 -7.53
C LYS A 61 9.46 3.60 -7.58
N THR A 62 9.47 3.00 -8.76
CA THR A 62 10.22 1.77 -9.04
C THR A 62 11.71 2.07 -8.97
N ARG A 63 12.44 1.36 -8.11
CA ARG A 63 13.91 1.44 -8.04
C ARG A 63 14.50 0.12 -8.52
N THR A 64 15.19 0.15 -9.65
CA THR A 64 15.95 -1.00 -10.16
C THR A 64 17.37 -0.90 -9.62
N ILE A 65 17.81 -1.93 -8.89
CA ILE A 65 19.17 -2.07 -8.40
C ILE A 65 19.74 -3.32 -9.06
N SER A 66 20.64 -3.13 -10.03
CA SER A 66 21.39 -4.22 -10.65
C SER A 66 22.78 -4.22 -10.04
N GLY A 67 23.14 -5.33 -9.38
CA GLY A 67 24.48 -5.58 -8.84
C GLY A 67 25.22 -6.61 -9.68
#